data_AF-A0A3G4VPT8-F1
#
_entry.id   AF-A0A3G4VPT8-F1
#
_cell.length_a   1.000
_cell.length_b   1.000
_cell.length_c   1.000
_cell.angle_alpha   90.00
_cell.angle_beta   90.00
_cell.angle_gamma   90.00
#
_symmetry.space_group_name_H-M   'P 1'
#
loop_
_entity.id
_entity.type
_entity.pdbx_description
1 polymer ?
#
loop_
_entity_poly.entity_id
_entity_poly.type
_entity_poly.pdbx_seq_one_letter_code
_entity_poly.pdbx_strand_id
1 'polypeptide(L)'
;MNAAGEGPQLPDAVSVANAKTTLLQLLARAGVFTGDTEELIGLVEAGALARAYEEIAARAGSAPGDKGEPYESGWLDGARDVVDELGAIATRAGRRSAGTDAPDESPEERPRVRRMELERAQVAVTPLYLSFTSVSDFDPEVTSEVLTAILGTMSSRQRALYAGRLTEFSASHRARLERLYTEYGPGSAIAIHGRYSVVHSPTSLAVLERLATAPSALREEWDAAELPPAWLDGLTTAWNASA
;
A
#
# COMPACT_ATOMS: atom_id res chain seq x y z
N MET A 1 -21.13 -26.08 39.68
CA MET A 1 -21.07 -24.62 39.47
C MET A 1 -20.23 -24.41 38.23
N ASN A 2 -20.86 -24.29 37.06
CA ASN A 2 -20.15 -24.02 35.80
C ASN A 2 -20.10 -22.51 35.62
N ALA A 3 -18.91 -21.96 35.41
CA ALA A 3 -18.74 -20.58 34.99
C ALA A 3 -19.52 -20.39 33.68
N ALA A 4 -20.66 -19.69 33.77
CA ALA A 4 -21.36 -19.21 32.60
C ALA A 4 -20.40 -18.26 31.88
N GLY A 5 -20.01 -18.65 30.67
CA GLY A 5 -19.03 -17.94 29.87
C GLY A 5 -19.39 -16.47 29.75
N GLU A 6 -18.46 -15.61 30.15
CA GLU A 6 -18.46 -14.24 29.68
C GLU A 6 -18.46 -14.30 28.15
N GLY A 7 -19.53 -13.77 27.54
CA GLY A 7 -19.61 -13.66 26.09
C GLY A 7 -18.44 -12.85 25.54
N PRO A 8 -18.23 -12.83 24.21
CA PRO A 8 -17.17 -12.04 23.60
C PRO A 8 -17.22 -10.60 24.12
N GLN A 9 -16.17 -10.17 24.84
CA GLN A 9 -16.05 -8.82 25.36
C GLN A 9 -15.66 -7.88 24.20
N LEU A 10 -16.63 -7.57 23.35
CA LEU A 10 -16.45 -6.63 22.26
C LEU A 10 -16.55 -5.19 22.81
N PRO A 11 -15.69 -4.27 22.36
CA PRO A 11 -15.81 -2.87 22.74
C PRO A 11 -17.15 -2.31 22.22
N ASP A 12 -17.88 -1.61 23.07
CA ASP A 12 -19.13 -0.96 22.68
C ASP A 12 -18.86 0.26 21.77
N ALA A 13 -19.89 0.69 21.05
CA ALA A 13 -19.77 1.78 20.07
C ALA A 13 -19.28 3.10 20.69
N VAL A 14 -19.62 3.39 21.95
CA VAL A 14 -19.18 4.60 22.66
C VAL A 14 -17.70 4.50 22.99
N SER A 15 -17.24 3.33 23.46
CA SER A 15 -15.82 3.06 23.71
C SER A 15 -14.98 3.21 22.44
N VAL A 16 -15.45 2.70 21.29
CA VAL A 16 -14.77 2.86 19.99
C VAL A 16 -14.70 4.33 19.57
N ALA A 17 -15.80 5.08 19.68
CA ALA A 17 -15.84 6.50 19.33
C ALA A 17 -14.91 7.35 20.23
N ASN A 18 -14.87 7.03 21.53
CA ASN A 18 -13.97 7.67 22.49
C ASN A 18 -12.50 7.38 22.14
N ALA A 19 -12.17 6.13 21.84
CA ALA A 19 -10.80 5.76 21.43
C ALA A 19 -10.36 6.51 20.17
N LYS A 20 -11.22 6.61 19.15
CA LYS A 20 -10.97 7.39 17.93
C LYS A 20 -10.73 8.87 18.24
N THR A 21 -11.58 9.46 19.07
CA THR A 21 -11.44 10.86 19.52
C THR A 21 -10.13 11.08 20.28
N THR A 22 -9.76 10.15 21.16
CA THR A 22 -8.49 10.20 21.90
C THR A 22 -7.28 10.13 20.96
N LEU A 23 -7.30 9.24 19.95
CA LEU A 23 -6.23 9.15 18.95
C LEU A 23 -6.07 10.47 18.18
N LEU A 24 -7.18 11.07 17.73
CA LEU A 24 -7.17 12.37 17.05
C LEU A 24 -6.53 13.45 17.91
N GLN A 25 -6.89 13.53 19.20
CA GLN A 25 -6.32 14.51 20.12
C GLN A 25 -4.84 14.27 20.40
N LEU A 26 -4.43 13.02 20.61
CA LEU A 26 -3.03 12.67 20.89
C LEU A 26 -2.13 12.97 19.70
N LEU A 27 -2.56 12.63 18.48
CA LEU A 27 -1.81 12.87 17.26
C LEU A 27 -1.80 14.35 16.87
N ALA A 28 -2.91 15.07 17.06
CA ALA A 28 -2.93 16.53 16.91
C ALA A 28 -1.93 17.21 17.86
N ARG A 29 -1.82 16.76 19.12
CA ARG A 29 -0.81 17.27 20.06
C ARG A 29 0.63 16.95 19.63
N ALA A 30 0.84 15.87 18.89
CA ALA A 30 2.12 15.54 18.28
C ALA A 30 2.39 16.30 16.97
N GLY A 31 1.49 17.18 16.53
CA GLY A 31 1.62 17.97 15.31
C GLY A 31 1.14 17.28 14.05
N VAL A 32 0.46 16.12 14.16
CA VAL A 32 -0.15 15.44 13.01
C VAL A 32 -1.47 16.11 12.67
N PHE A 33 -1.71 16.38 11.40
CA PHE A 33 -2.95 16.99 10.95
C PHE A 33 -4.15 16.05 11.21
N THR A 34 -5.26 16.59 11.71
CA THR A 34 -6.45 15.79 12.06
C THR A 34 -6.98 15.01 10.87
N GLY A 35 -7.03 15.61 9.67
CA GLY A 35 -7.48 14.94 8.46
C GLY A 35 -6.59 13.75 8.07
N ASP A 36 -5.28 13.86 8.26
CA ASP A 36 -4.33 12.78 8.01
C ASP A 36 -4.54 11.62 9.00
N THR A 37 -4.86 11.96 10.25
CA THR A 37 -5.19 10.96 11.28
C THR A 37 -6.50 10.25 10.97
N GLU A 38 -7.53 10.98 10.54
CA GLU A 38 -8.81 10.38 10.12
C GLU A 38 -8.65 9.45 8.92
N GLU A 39 -7.80 9.81 7.95
CA GLU A 39 -7.47 8.97 6.81
C GLU A 39 -6.80 7.65 7.25
N LEU A 40 -5.80 7.73 8.14
CA LEU A 40 -5.11 6.55 8.67
C LEU A 40 -6.06 5.64 9.46
N ILE A 41 -6.89 6.21 10.34
CA ILE A 41 -7.86 5.44 11.11
C ILE A 41 -8.86 4.77 10.16
N GLY A 42 -9.37 5.49 9.16
CA GLY A 42 -10.26 4.94 8.15
C GLY A 42 -9.63 3.79 7.36
N LEU A 43 -8.34 3.86 7.05
CA LEU A 43 -7.61 2.78 6.37
C LEU A 43 -7.49 1.53 7.27
N VAL A 44 -7.22 1.70 8.56
CA VAL A 44 -7.18 0.61 9.53
C VAL A 44 -8.55 -0.04 9.68
N GLU A 45 -9.61 0.76 9.82
CA GLU A 45 -11.00 0.27 9.91
C GLU A 45 -11.39 -0.51 8.64
N ALA A 46 -11.08 0.00 7.45
CA ALA A 46 -11.32 -0.67 6.19
C ALA A 46 -10.52 -1.99 6.07
N GLY A 47 -9.26 -1.99 6.48
CA GLY A 47 -8.41 -3.19 6.48
C GLY A 47 -8.90 -4.27 7.46
N ALA A 48 -9.41 -3.89 8.63
CA ALA A 48 -10.02 -4.82 9.57
C ALA A 48 -11.26 -5.49 8.99
N LEU A 49 -12.12 -4.73 8.28
CA LEU A 49 -13.29 -5.27 7.58
C LEU A 49 -12.91 -6.18 6.43
N ALA A 50 -11.89 -5.82 5.65
CA ALA A 50 -11.39 -6.66 4.56
C ALA A 50 -10.85 -8.01 5.08
N ARG A 51 -10.09 -8.01 6.19
CA ARG A 51 -9.61 -9.25 6.81
C ARG A 51 -10.74 -10.10 7.39
N ALA A 52 -11.74 -9.48 8.01
CA ALA A 52 -12.92 -10.21 8.49
C ALA A 52 -13.68 -10.87 7.33
N TYR A 53 -13.82 -10.16 6.20
CA TYR A 53 -14.38 -10.71 4.97
C TYR A 53 -13.58 -11.93 4.48
N GLU A 54 -12.25 -11.83 4.37
CA GLU A 54 -11.39 -12.94 3.93
C GLU A 54 -11.51 -14.16 4.86
N GLU A 55 -11.50 -13.95 6.18
CA GLU A 55 -11.60 -15.02 7.16
C GLU A 55 -12.97 -15.74 7.11
N ILE A 56 -14.06 -14.98 6.92
CA ILE A 56 -15.40 -15.54 6.80
C ILE A 56 -15.58 -16.24 5.45
N ALA A 57 -15.10 -15.64 4.35
CA ALA A 57 -15.15 -16.23 3.02
C ALA A 57 -14.42 -17.57 2.97
N ALA A 58 -13.26 -17.69 3.63
CA ALA A 58 -12.50 -18.94 3.72
C ALA A 58 -13.27 -20.06 4.46
N ARG A 59 -14.14 -19.71 5.42
CA ARG A 59 -14.96 -20.68 6.18
C ARG A 59 -16.31 -20.96 5.53
N ALA A 60 -16.82 -20.05 4.72
CA ALA A 60 -18.13 -20.16 4.09
C ALA A 60 -18.23 -21.30 3.06
N GLY A 61 -17.10 -21.78 2.53
CA GLY A 61 -17.05 -22.81 1.49
C GLY A 61 -17.39 -24.24 1.94
N SER A 62 -17.66 -24.47 3.23
CA SER A 62 -18.00 -25.80 3.74
C SER A 62 -19.07 -25.74 4.82
N ALA A 63 -20.11 -26.57 4.72
CA ALA A 63 -21.10 -26.73 5.77
C ALA A 63 -20.54 -27.51 6.97
N PRO A 64 -20.90 -27.13 8.21
CA PRO A 64 -20.41 -27.81 9.40
C PRO A 64 -21.13 -29.16 9.62
N GLY A 65 -20.34 -30.22 9.62
CA GLY A 65 -20.78 -31.59 9.90
C GLY A 65 -21.53 -32.24 8.74
N ASP A 66 -21.91 -33.50 8.94
CA ASP A 66 -22.66 -34.27 7.96
C ASP A 66 -24.15 -34.30 8.35
N LYS A 67 -24.93 -33.39 7.76
CA LYS A 67 -26.37 -33.22 8.03
C LYS A 67 -27.24 -33.38 6.77
N GLY A 68 -26.66 -33.90 5.69
CA GLY A 68 -27.33 -34.14 4.42
C GLY A 68 -27.40 -32.92 3.49
N GLU A 69 -27.62 -33.21 2.19
CA GLU A 69 -27.56 -32.25 1.08
C GLU A 69 -28.46 -31.01 1.25
N PRO A 70 -29.71 -31.08 1.76
CA PRO A 70 -30.55 -29.90 1.90
C PRO A 70 -30.00 -28.89 2.93
N TYR A 71 -29.36 -29.39 4.00
CA TYR A 71 -28.72 -28.53 5.00
C TYR A 71 -27.46 -27.88 4.41
N GLU A 72 -26.65 -28.65 3.70
CA GLU A 72 -25.43 -28.15 3.06
C GLU A 72 -25.74 -27.05 2.04
N SER A 73 -26.72 -27.27 1.16
CA SER A 73 -27.15 -26.27 0.17
C SER A 73 -27.62 -24.98 0.86
N GLY A 74 -28.52 -25.09 1.84
CA GLY A 74 -29.04 -23.91 2.54
C GLY A 74 -27.98 -23.17 3.36
N TRP A 75 -27.00 -23.89 3.91
CA TRP A 75 -25.85 -23.29 4.58
C TRP A 75 -24.97 -22.53 3.60
N LEU A 76 -24.63 -23.13 2.46
CA LEU A 76 -23.76 -22.51 1.46
C LEU A 76 -24.41 -21.25 0.86
N ASP A 77 -25.73 -21.29 0.60
CA ASP A 77 -26.46 -20.12 0.10
C ASP A 77 -26.48 -18.99 1.13
N GLY A 78 -26.85 -19.28 2.38
CA GLY A 78 -26.86 -18.27 3.44
C GLY A 78 -25.46 -17.74 3.79
N ALA A 79 -24.43 -18.60 3.74
CA ALA A 79 -23.05 -18.20 3.96
C ALA A 79 -22.55 -17.29 2.83
N ARG A 80 -22.93 -17.56 1.58
CA ARG A 80 -22.62 -16.71 0.43
C ARG A 80 -23.27 -15.33 0.59
N ASP A 81 -24.54 -15.26 0.94
CA ASP A 81 -25.24 -13.98 1.14
C ASP A 81 -24.56 -13.10 2.20
N VAL A 82 -24.16 -13.69 3.33
CA VAL A 82 -23.45 -12.96 4.41
C VAL A 82 -22.06 -12.51 3.95
N VAL A 83 -21.32 -13.37 3.25
CA VAL A 83 -20.00 -13.04 2.71
C VAL A 83 -20.09 -11.89 1.71
N ASP A 84 -21.08 -11.91 0.82
CA ASP A 84 -21.29 -10.88 -0.19
C ASP A 84 -21.63 -9.52 0.45
N GLU A 85 -22.53 -9.49 1.43
CA GLU A 85 -22.87 -8.25 2.16
C GLU A 85 -21.66 -7.70 2.93
N LEU A 86 -20.89 -8.56 3.61
CA LEU A 86 -19.69 -8.15 4.31
C LEU A 86 -18.62 -7.61 3.33
N GLY A 87 -18.47 -8.24 2.17
CA GLY A 87 -17.61 -7.77 1.09
C GLY A 87 -18.02 -6.40 0.55
N ALA A 88 -19.33 -6.13 0.44
CA ALA A 88 -19.85 -4.83 0.05
C ALA A 88 -19.54 -3.75 1.11
N ILE A 89 -19.66 -4.08 2.40
CA ILE A 89 -19.30 -3.19 3.52
C ILE A 89 -17.80 -2.88 3.52
N ALA A 90 -16.95 -3.90 3.40
CA ALA A 90 -15.49 -3.74 3.33
C ALA A 90 -15.09 -2.86 2.14
N THR A 91 -15.68 -3.10 0.96
CA THR A 91 -15.44 -2.29 -0.24
C THR A 91 -15.84 -0.83 -0.05
N ARG A 92 -16.99 -0.57 0.58
CA ARG A 92 -17.47 0.80 0.86
C ARG A 92 -16.59 1.50 1.89
N ALA A 93 -16.11 0.78 2.91
CA ALA A 93 -15.16 1.31 3.87
C ALA A 93 -13.83 1.69 3.21
N GLY A 94 -13.29 0.83 2.34
CA GLY A 94 -12.06 1.10 1.58
C GLY A 94 -12.18 2.29 0.62
N ARG A 95 -13.33 2.47 -0.03
CA ARG A 95 -13.57 3.66 -0.88
C ARG A 95 -13.59 4.95 -0.07
N ARG A 96 -14.19 4.95 1.12
CA ARG A 96 -14.23 6.13 2.01
C ARG A 96 -12.84 6.50 2.55
N SER A 97 -12.00 5.51 2.83
CA SER A 97 -10.65 5.76 3.36
C SER A 97 -9.62 6.17 2.31
N ALA A 98 -9.81 5.79 1.04
CA ALA A 98 -8.93 6.19 -0.07
C ALA A 98 -9.09 7.66 -0.53
N GLY A 99 -9.87 8.46 0.21
CA GLY A 99 -10.28 9.80 -0.21
C GLY A 99 -11.56 9.72 -1.06
N THR A 100 -12.62 10.32 -0.51
CA THR A 100 -13.98 10.44 -1.03
C THR A 100 -14.09 10.69 -2.53
N ASP A 101 -15.14 10.09 -3.14
CA ASP A 101 -15.86 10.58 -4.33
C ASP A 101 -16.28 12.05 -4.14
N ALA A 102 -15.33 12.99 -4.14
CA ALA A 102 -15.65 14.34 -4.57
C ALA A 102 -16.02 14.22 -6.05
N PRO A 103 -17.15 14.79 -6.51
CA PRO A 103 -17.44 14.83 -7.94
C PRO A 103 -16.21 15.43 -8.61
N ASP A 104 -15.69 14.69 -9.57
CA ASP A 104 -14.54 14.99 -10.41
C ASP A 104 -14.56 16.46 -10.84
N GLU A 105 -13.89 17.33 -10.08
CA GLU A 105 -13.59 18.68 -10.53
C GLU A 105 -12.41 18.55 -11.50
N SER A 106 -12.78 18.28 -12.76
CA SER A 106 -11.95 18.35 -13.97
C SER A 106 -10.99 17.15 -14.19
N PRO A 107 -11.13 16.39 -15.31
CA PRO A 107 -10.31 15.22 -15.61
C PRO A 107 -8.82 15.50 -15.93
N GLU A 108 -8.34 16.74 -15.77
CA GLU A 108 -7.05 17.18 -16.31
C GLU A 108 -5.96 17.42 -15.26
N GLU A 109 -6.27 17.51 -13.95
CA GLU A 109 -5.25 17.73 -12.92
C GLU A 109 -5.18 16.56 -11.94
N ARG A 110 -4.13 15.74 -12.05
CA ARG A 110 -3.84 14.69 -11.05
C ARG A 110 -3.70 15.38 -9.68
N PRO A 111 -4.45 14.98 -8.65
CA PRO A 111 -4.43 15.66 -7.37
C PRO A 111 -3.02 15.65 -6.77
N ARG A 112 -2.58 16.79 -6.23
CA ARG A 112 -1.24 16.95 -5.65
C ARG A 112 -0.96 15.86 -4.62
N VAL A 113 0.26 15.33 -4.64
CA VAL A 113 0.71 14.30 -3.69
C VAL A 113 0.71 14.90 -2.28
N ARG A 114 -0.03 14.27 -1.36
CA ARG A 114 -0.09 14.70 0.03
C ARG A 114 1.08 14.13 0.82
N ARG A 115 1.50 14.83 1.87
CA ARG A 115 2.56 14.36 2.78
C ARG A 115 2.27 12.95 3.31
N MET A 116 1.03 12.66 3.70
CA MET A 116 0.66 11.33 4.18
C MET A 116 0.80 10.23 3.12
N GLU A 117 0.53 10.52 1.84
CA GLU A 117 0.73 9.57 0.75
C GLU A 117 2.22 9.26 0.56
N LEU A 118 3.06 10.29 0.65
CA LEU A 118 4.51 10.17 0.60
C LEU A 118 5.06 9.30 1.74
N GLU A 119 4.68 9.61 2.98
CA GLU A 119 5.11 8.88 4.17
C GLU A 119 4.67 7.40 4.11
N ARG A 120 3.44 7.12 3.66
CA ARG A 120 2.97 5.73 3.47
C ARG A 120 3.79 5.00 2.41
N ALA A 121 4.09 5.63 1.28
CA ALA A 121 4.92 5.03 0.24
C ALA A 121 6.34 4.76 0.76
N GLN A 122 6.92 5.69 1.51
CA GLN A 122 8.23 5.53 2.15
C GLN A 122 8.27 4.34 3.12
N VAL A 123 7.27 4.24 4.00
CA VAL A 123 7.13 3.13 4.96
C VAL A 123 6.93 1.80 4.24
N ALA A 124 6.25 1.77 3.10
CA ALA A 124 6.04 0.56 2.32
C ALA A 124 7.30 0.11 1.55
N VAL A 125 8.02 1.04 0.93
CA VAL A 125 9.14 0.71 0.05
C VAL A 125 10.40 0.31 0.82
N THR A 126 10.65 0.94 1.98
CA THR A 126 11.85 0.72 2.79
C THR A 126 12.07 -0.75 3.19
N PRO A 127 11.11 -1.46 3.83
CA PRO A 127 11.32 -2.85 4.23
C PRO A 127 11.48 -3.79 3.04
N LEU A 128 10.80 -3.50 1.92
CA LEU A 128 10.94 -4.29 0.69
C LEU A 128 12.34 -4.15 0.09
N TYR A 129 12.86 -2.92 0.02
CA TYR A 129 14.23 -2.65 -0.42
C TYR A 129 15.27 -3.34 0.47
N LEU A 130 15.12 -3.24 1.80
CA LEU A 130 16.01 -3.88 2.76
C LEU A 130 15.93 -5.42 2.75
N SER A 131 14.94 -6.01 2.08
CA SER A 131 14.92 -7.47 1.83
C SER A 131 15.91 -7.91 0.74
N PHE A 132 16.48 -6.96 0.00
CA PHE A 132 17.46 -7.18 -1.07
C PHE A 132 18.82 -6.56 -0.78
N THR A 133 18.90 -5.56 0.10
CA THR A 133 20.11 -4.78 0.38
C THR A 133 20.31 -4.58 1.89
N SER A 134 21.56 -4.38 2.34
CA SER A 134 21.89 -4.25 3.77
C SER A 134 22.05 -2.80 4.26
N VAL A 135 22.12 -1.81 3.36
CA VAL A 135 22.35 -0.39 3.66
C VAL A 135 21.58 0.49 2.68
N SER A 136 21.07 1.63 3.16
CA SER A 136 20.53 2.72 2.34
C SER A 136 21.34 3.98 2.60
N ASP A 137 22.01 4.50 1.57
CA ASP A 137 22.91 5.67 1.67
C ASP A 137 22.32 6.93 1.00
N PHE A 138 21.00 6.96 0.77
CA PHE A 138 20.36 8.02 0.00
C PHE A 138 19.78 9.15 0.86
N ASP A 139 19.88 10.38 0.35
CA ASP A 139 19.39 11.60 0.99
C ASP A 139 17.85 11.56 1.17
N PRO A 140 17.32 11.79 2.39
CA PRO A 140 15.88 11.90 2.64
C PRO A 140 15.13 12.95 1.80
N GLU A 141 15.79 14.06 1.43
CA GLU A 141 15.16 15.11 0.61
C GLU A 141 14.95 14.61 -0.82
N VAL A 142 15.99 14.06 -1.44
CA VAL A 142 15.93 13.49 -2.80
C VAL A 142 15.00 12.26 -2.86
N THR A 143 14.94 11.49 -1.77
CA THR A 143 13.96 10.40 -1.59
C THR A 143 12.53 10.91 -1.76
N SER A 144 12.23 12.07 -1.16
CA SER A 144 10.89 12.66 -1.15
C SER A 144 10.46 13.16 -2.54
N GLU A 145 11.38 13.78 -3.28
CA GLU A 145 11.13 14.25 -4.65
C GLU A 145 10.85 13.09 -5.62
N VAL A 146 11.70 12.06 -5.58
CA VAL A 146 11.54 10.87 -6.43
C VAL A 146 10.20 10.16 -6.15
N LEU A 147 9.84 9.98 -4.87
CA LEU A 147 8.55 9.39 -4.52
C LEU A 147 7.37 10.30 -4.90
N THR A 148 7.54 11.62 -4.85
CA THR A 148 6.50 12.56 -5.31
C THR A 148 6.24 12.38 -6.81
N ALA A 149 7.28 12.30 -7.63
CA ALA A 149 7.14 12.02 -9.07
C ALA A 149 6.46 10.66 -9.32
N ILE A 150 6.85 9.62 -8.58
CA ILE A 150 6.22 8.29 -8.68
C ILE A 150 4.73 8.35 -8.34
N LEU A 151 4.36 8.98 -7.22
CA LEU A 151 2.97 9.09 -6.79
C LEU A 151 2.17 10.01 -7.72
N GLY A 152 2.81 10.97 -8.37
CA GLY A 152 2.27 11.80 -9.45
C GLY A 152 1.73 10.97 -10.61
N THR A 153 2.32 9.82 -10.91
CA THR A 153 1.84 8.90 -11.96
C THR A 153 0.51 8.19 -11.62
N MET A 154 -0.01 8.36 -10.41
CA MET A 154 -1.12 7.59 -9.85
C MET A 154 -2.30 8.45 -9.44
N SER A 155 -3.52 7.89 -9.55
CA SER A 155 -4.70 8.44 -8.89
C SER A 155 -4.69 8.17 -7.39
N SER A 156 -5.47 8.93 -6.60
CA SER A 156 -5.57 8.74 -5.14
C SER A 156 -5.91 7.29 -4.76
N ARG A 157 -6.79 6.64 -5.53
CA ARG A 157 -7.13 5.22 -5.34
C ARG A 157 -5.92 4.31 -5.52
N GLN A 158 -5.09 4.56 -6.53
CA GLN A 158 -3.88 3.77 -6.78
C GLN A 158 -2.83 4.02 -5.69
N ARG A 159 -2.66 5.26 -5.23
CA ARG A 159 -1.77 5.62 -4.11
C ARG A 159 -2.17 4.91 -2.82
N ALA A 160 -3.47 4.84 -2.51
CA ALA A 160 -3.98 4.14 -1.32
C ALA A 160 -3.68 2.63 -1.32
N LEU A 161 -3.57 2.01 -2.50
CA LEU A 161 -3.30 0.58 -2.67
C LEU A 161 -1.82 0.29 -2.98
N TYR A 162 -0.96 1.30 -2.99
CA TYR A 162 0.37 1.17 -3.57
C TYR A 162 1.28 0.22 -2.80
N ALA A 163 1.17 0.16 -1.47
CA ALA A 163 1.93 -0.79 -0.66
C ALA A 163 1.70 -2.26 -1.07
N GLY A 164 0.45 -2.62 -1.40
CA GLY A 164 0.10 -3.94 -1.91
C GLY A 164 0.74 -4.21 -3.28
N ARG A 165 0.69 -3.23 -4.19
CA ARG A 165 1.31 -3.31 -5.52
C ARG A 165 2.82 -3.50 -5.44
N LEU A 166 3.50 -2.73 -4.57
CA LEU A 166 4.94 -2.88 -4.36
C LEU A 166 5.30 -4.27 -3.84
N THR A 167 4.49 -4.82 -2.94
CA THR A 167 4.68 -6.18 -2.42
C THR A 167 4.53 -7.23 -3.52
N GLU A 168 3.48 -7.13 -4.33
CA GLU A 168 3.22 -8.03 -5.45
C GLU A 168 4.30 -7.94 -6.53
N PHE A 169 4.73 -6.73 -6.89
CA PHE A 169 5.81 -6.49 -7.84
C PHE A 169 7.11 -7.13 -7.36
N SER A 170 7.46 -6.90 -6.08
CA SER A 170 8.69 -7.44 -5.47
C SER A 170 8.70 -8.96 -5.44
N ALA A 171 7.56 -9.58 -5.12
CA ALA A 171 7.42 -11.03 -5.12
C ALA A 171 7.55 -11.61 -6.54
N SER A 172 6.85 -11.00 -7.50
CA SER A 172 6.82 -11.46 -8.90
C SER A 172 8.16 -11.31 -9.61
N HIS A 173 8.98 -10.33 -9.22
CA HIS A 173 10.28 -10.04 -9.83
C HIS A 173 11.47 -10.36 -8.92
N ARG A 174 11.27 -11.19 -7.89
CA ARG A 174 12.26 -11.41 -6.82
C ARG A 174 13.66 -11.77 -7.36
N ALA A 175 13.75 -12.78 -8.21
CA ALA A 175 15.04 -13.23 -8.76
C ALA A 175 15.75 -12.15 -9.59
N ARG A 176 14.98 -11.34 -10.33
CA ARG A 176 15.52 -10.24 -11.13
C ARG A 176 16.02 -9.09 -10.26
N LEU A 177 15.28 -8.75 -9.21
CA LEU A 177 15.68 -7.74 -8.23
C LEU A 177 16.94 -8.17 -7.47
N GLU A 178 17.05 -9.44 -7.08
CA GLU A 178 18.26 -9.98 -6.44
C GLU A 178 19.49 -9.84 -7.34
N ARG A 179 19.39 -10.17 -8.63
CA ARG A 179 20.48 -9.94 -9.60
C ARG A 179 20.83 -8.45 -9.74
N LEU A 180 19.81 -7.60 -9.90
CA LEU A 180 20.00 -6.16 -10.06
C LEU A 180 20.73 -5.55 -8.86
N TYR A 181 20.28 -5.84 -7.65
CA TYR A 181 20.89 -5.26 -6.45
C TYR A 181 22.25 -5.87 -6.13
N THR A 182 22.51 -7.12 -6.54
CA THR A 182 23.86 -7.71 -6.44
C THR A 182 24.87 -7.00 -7.35
N GLU A 183 24.47 -6.68 -8.59
CA GLU A 183 25.37 -6.13 -9.60
C GLU A 183 25.47 -4.60 -9.57
N TYR A 184 24.38 -3.91 -9.24
CA TYR A 184 24.26 -2.44 -9.31
C TYR A 184 23.89 -1.79 -7.96
N GLY A 185 23.57 -2.57 -6.93
CA GLY A 185 23.12 -2.06 -5.64
C GLY A 185 24.27 -1.65 -4.68
N PRO A 186 23.93 -1.29 -3.43
CA PRO A 186 24.89 -0.94 -2.39
C PRO A 186 26.00 -1.97 -2.21
N GLY A 187 27.25 -1.53 -2.26
CA GLY A 187 28.43 -2.39 -2.13
C GLY A 187 28.92 -3.04 -3.43
N SER A 188 28.23 -2.84 -4.56
CA SER A 188 28.71 -3.29 -5.87
C SER A 188 29.92 -2.49 -6.36
N ALA A 189 30.70 -3.07 -7.28
CA ALA A 189 31.87 -2.42 -7.88
C ALA A 189 31.51 -1.29 -8.86
N ILE A 190 30.24 -1.19 -9.26
CA ILE A 190 29.73 -0.15 -10.15
C ILE A 190 29.52 1.11 -9.31
N ALA A 191 30.30 2.15 -9.62
CA ALA A 191 30.49 3.30 -8.75
C ALA A 191 29.19 4.09 -8.46
N ILE A 192 29.14 4.60 -7.23
CA ILE A 192 28.16 5.51 -6.60
C ILE A 192 27.86 6.81 -7.40
N HIS A 193 28.56 7.06 -8.51
CA HIS A 193 28.57 8.36 -9.17
C HIS A 193 27.56 8.47 -10.35
N GLY A 194 26.61 9.39 -10.17
CA GLY A 194 25.87 10.06 -11.23
C GLY A 194 24.69 9.27 -11.81
N ARG A 195 24.92 8.06 -12.33
CA ARG A 195 23.91 7.33 -13.14
C ARG A 195 23.12 6.28 -12.35
N TYR A 196 23.75 5.64 -11.37
CA TYR A 196 23.14 4.56 -10.58
C TYR A 196 22.73 5.00 -9.17
N SER A 197 22.86 6.30 -8.83
CA SER A 197 22.65 6.81 -7.48
C SER A 197 21.26 6.47 -6.91
N VAL A 198 20.20 6.42 -7.74
CA VAL A 198 18.86 6.02 -7.29
C VAL A 198 18.78 4.54 -6.92
N VAL A 199 19.59 3.66 -7.53
CA VAL A 199 19.61 2.20 -7.23
C VAL A 199 19.97 1.94 -5.76
N HIS A 200 20.75 2.84 -5.17
CA HIS A 200 21.16 2.78 -3.76
C HIS A 200 20.12 3.36 -2.78
N SER A 201 18.93 3.73 -3.28
CA SER A 201 17.81 4.24 -2.52
C SER A 201 16.66 3.24 -2.46
N PRO A 202 15.88 3.19 -1.37
CA PRO A 202 14.60 2.50 -1.33
C PRO A 202 13.68 2.91 -2.49
N THR A 203 13.76 4.15 -2.96
CA THR A 203 12.92 4.63 -4.06
C THR A 203 13.18 3.90 -5.37
N SER A 204 14.35 3.27 -5.56
CA SER A 204 14.64 2.46 -6.75
C SER A 204 13.57 1.41 -7.02
N LEU A 205 13.09 0.71 -5.98
CA LEU A 205 12.08 -0.33 -6.12
C LEU A 205 10.77 0.25 -6.68
N ALA A 206 10.38 1.42 -6.19
CA ALA A 206 9.20 2.14 -6.64
C ALA A 206 9.38 2.68 -8.07
N VAL A 207 10.57 3.16 -8.44
CA VAL A 207 10.88 3.55 -9.83
C VAL A 207 10.82 2.34 -10.76
N LEU A 208 11.38 1.19 -10.37
CA LEU A 208 11.37 -0.04 -11.16
C LEU A 208 9.95 -0.58 -11.39
N GLU A 209 9.09 -0.54 -10.36
CA GLU A 209 7.69 -0.89 -10.50
C GLU A 209 6.99 0.01 -11.53
N ARG A 210 7.21 1.33 -11.44
CA ARG A 210 6.62 2.27 -12.40
C ARG A 210 7.17 2.14 -13.80
N LEU A 211 8.47 1.88 -13.93
CA LEU A 211 9.12 1.64 -15.21
C LEU A 211 8.51 0.42 -15.92
N ALA A 212 8.16 -0.63 -15.17
CA ALA A 212 7.58 -1.85 -15.71
C ALA A 212 6.10 -1.68 -16.13
N THR A 213 5.36 -0.78 -15.49
CA THR A 213 3.89 -0.72 -15.62
C THR A 213 3.34 0.58 -16.23
N ALA A 214 4.03 1.72 -16.10
CA ALA A 214 3.69 2.98 -16.77
C ALA A 214 4.94 3.83 -17.11
N PRO A 215 5.80 3.37 -18.03
CA PRO A 215 7.06 4.05 -18.35
C PRO A 215 6.89 5.45 -18.95
N SER A 216 5.84 5.70 -19.74
CA SER A 216 5.58 7.03 -20.32
C SER A 216 5.17 8.04 -19.26
N ALA A 217 4.18 7.69 -18.42
CA ALA A 217 3.72 8.55 -17.33
C ALA A 217 4.84 8.81 -16.31
N LEU A 218 5.67 7.80 -16.03
CA LEU A 218 6.86 7.97 -15.19
C LEU A 218 7.81 9.02 -15.78
N ARG A 219 8.07 8.98 -17.09
CA ARG A 219 8.97 9.95 -17.73
C ARG A 219 8.40 11.36 -17.71
N GLU A 220 7.10 11.53 -17.96
CA GLU A 220 6.42 12.81 -17.86
C GLU A 220 6.55 13.44 -16.46
N GLU A 221 6.26 12.68 -15.40
CA GLU A 221 6.39 13.16 -14.02
C GLU A 221 7.85 13.37 -13.61
N TRP A 222 8.77 12.56 -14.12
CA TRP A 222 10.21 12.71 -13.88
C TRP A 222 10.74 14.02 -14.45
N ASP A 223 10.35 14.34 -15.69
CA ASP A 223 10.72 15.59 -16.35
C ASP A 223 10.06 16.81 -15.67
N ALA A 224 8.78 16.68 -15.26
CA ALA A 224 8.06 17.74 -14.54
C ALA A 224 8.66 18.05 -13.16
N ALA A 225 9.24 17.05 -12.50
CA ALA A 225 9.95 17.20 -11.23
C ALA A 225 11.41 17.67 -11.40
N GLU A 226 11.86 17.97 -12.64
CA GLU A 226 13.24 18.35 -12.97
C GLU A 226 14.29 17.34 -12.46
N LEU A 227 13.91 16.08 -12.32
CA LEU A 227 14.80 15.03 -11.83
C LEU A 227 15.84 14.66 -12.90
N PRO A 228 17.10 14.34 -12.52
CA PRO A 228 18.14 14.02 -13.49
C PRO A 228 17.74 12.85 -14.42
N PRO A 229 17.69 13.04 -15.76
CA PRO A 229 17.30 11.98 -16.70
C PRO A 229 18.24 10.76 -16.65
N ALA A 230 19.51 11.01 -16.34
CA ALA A 230 20.54 9.98 -16.21
C ALA A 230 20.20 8.92 -15.15
N TRP A 231 19.44 9.27 -14.11
CA TRP A 231 19.00 8.34 -13.07
C TRP A 231 18.00 7.33 -13.62
N LEU A 232 16.98 7.81 -14.33
CA LEU A 232 15.96 6.97 -14.93
C LEU A 232 16.56 6.06 -16.02
N ASP A 233 17.45 6.61 -16.84
CA ASP A 233 18.15 5.85 -17.89
C ASP A 233 19.12 4.82 -17.31
N GLY A 234 19.77 5.14 -16.18
CA GLY A 234 20.61 4.22 -15.42
C GLY A 234 19.82 3.03 -14.88
N LEU A 235 18.72 3.30 -14.19
CA LEU A 235 17.81 2.26 -13.69
C LEU A 235 17.22 1.41 -14.81
N THR A 236 16.83 2.03 -15.93
CA THR A 236 16.32 1.30 -17.09
C THR A 236 17.37 0.36 -17.67
N THR A 237 18.62 0.81 -17.76
CA THR A 237 19.75 -0.02 -18.23
C THR A 237 19.98 -1.20 -17.28
N ALA A 238 20.08 -0.95 -15.97
CA ALA A 238 20.30 -1.98 -14.96
C ALA A 238 19.14 -3.00 -14.91
N TRP A 239 17.90 -2.53 -15.00
CA TRP A 239 16.71 -3.37 -15.06
C TRP A 239 16.77 -4.33 -16.25
N ASN A 240 17.02 -3.81 -17.45
CA ASN A 240 17.08 -4.61 -18.67
C ASN A 240 18.25 -5.60 -18.67
N ALA A 241 19.42 -5.21 -18.14
CA ALA A 241 20.56 -6.11 -18.01
C ALA A 241 20.31 -7.28 -17.04
N SER A 242 19.42 -7.09 -16.07
CA SER A 242 19.12 -8.08 -15.03
C SER A 242 17.99 -9.06 -15.41
N ALA A 243 17.40 -8.92 -16.61
CA ALA A 243 16.26 -9.71 -17.09
C ALA A 243 16.54 -11.23 -17.13
#